data_AF-A0A9E5FQB2-F1
#
_entry.id   AF-A0A9E5FQB2-F1
#
_cell.length_a   1.000
_cell.length_b   1.000
_cell.length_c   1.000
_cell.angle_alpha   90.00
_cell.angle_beta   90.00
_cell.angle_gamma   90.00
#
_symmetry.space_group_name_H-M   'P 1'
#
loop_
_entity.id
_entity.type
_entity.pdbx_description
1 polymer ?
#
loop_
_entity_poly.entity_id
_entity_poly.type
_entity_poly.pdbx_seq_one_letter_code
_entity_poly.pdbx_strand_id
1 'polypeptide(L)'
;MNLFTRQWIAVLGLMVSFFGALPSLANGLEALEQFLKTSRSGRAEFTQVVTTPGKADQPARSKTSTGSFAFVRPQLFRFDYQKPYVQHIVADGQTLWLYDPDLAQVTARPQAQALGSTPAAWLTSGQDLSAMQKDFQFQAQPEAQGLQWVLALAKARDAALQSVRIGLRHETQGVVLAVLDISDAFGQRSVLSFERFEANPPGLGAGQFKFVPPKGVDIVRP
;
A
#
# COMPACT_ATOMS: atom_id res chain seq x y z
N MET A 1 23.34 -77.69 39.62
CA MET A 1 24.04 -76.43 39.96
C MET A 1 24.24 -75.67 38.67
N ASN A 2 23.36 -74.70 38.37
CA ASN A 2 23.48 -73.75 37.26
C ASN A 2 22.59 -72.55 37.61
N LEU A 3 23.18 -71.59 38.31
CA LEU A 3 22.72 -70.19 38.39
C LEU A 3 23.25 -69.48 37.14
N PHE A 4 22.45 -68.64 36.47
CA PHE A 4 22.86 -67.35 35.88
C PHE A 4 21.69 -66.75 35.06
N THR A 5 20.95 -65.85 35.72
CA THR A 5 20.53 -64.50 35.30
C THR A 5 20.32 -64.20 33.81
N ARG A 6 19.11 -63.72 33.46
CA ARG A 6 18.84 -62.99 32.21
C ARG A 6 18.25 -61.60 32.52
N GLN A 7 18.80 -60.62 31.81
CA GLN A 7 18.77 -59.19 32.07
C GLN A 7 17.42 -58.53 31.68
N TRP A 8 17.10 -57.45 32.40
CA TRP A 8 16.04 -56.50 32.07
C TRP A 8 16.50 -55.60 30.90
N ILE A 9 15.70 -55.51 29.84
CA ILE A 9 15.89 -54.53 28.76
C ILE A 9 15.18 -53.24 29.18
N ALA A 10 15.95 -52.18 29.43
CA ALA A 10 15.45 -50.82 29.53
C ALA A 10 15.24 -50.24 28.13
N VAL A 11 14.01 -49.85 27.79
CA VAL A 11 13.69 -49.11 26.56
C VAL A 11 13.80 -47.62 26.88
N LEU A 12 14.82 -46.96 26.33
CA LEU A 12 14.96 -45.50 26.35
C LEU A 12 14.07 -44.92 25.23
N GLY A 13 13.01 -44.21 25.61
CA GLY A 13 12.15 -43.49 24.67
C GLY A 13 12.84 -42.22 24.17
N LEU A 14 13.14 -42.18 22.88
CA LEU A 14 13.67 -41.00 22.19
C LEU A 14 12.50 -40.02 21.91
N MET A 15 12.36 -38.97 22.73
CA MET A 15 11.48 -37.84 22.40
C MET A 15 12.12 -37.02 21.28
N VAL A 16 11.62 -37.17 20.06
CA VAL A 16 11.93 -36.27 18.94
C VAL A 16 11.06 -35.03 19.09
N SER A 17 11.63 -33.95 19.63
CA SER A 17 11.00 -32.64 19.65
C SER A 17 10.98 -32.05 18.23
N PHE A 18 9.81 -32.07 17.60
CA PHE A 18 9.57 -31.40 16.33
C PHE A 18 9.52 -29.89 16.57
N PHE A 19 10.66 -29.20 16.42
CA PHE A 19 10.70 -27.74 16.37
C PHE A 19 10.08 -27.29 15.03
N GLY A 20 8.78 -27.09 15.01
CA GLY A 20 8.13 -26.38 13.92
C GLY A 20 8.59 -24.93 13.93
N ALA A 21 9.30 -24.50 12.88
CA ALA A 21 9.63 -23.09 12.68
C ALA A 21 8.32 -22.30 12.61
N LEU A 22 8.04 -21.51 13.63
CA LEU A 22 6.92 -20.56 13.60
C LEU A 22 7.17 -19.60 12.42
N PRO A 23 6.19 -19.39 11.51
CA PRO A 23 6.33 -18.37 10.49
C PRO A 23 6.59 -17.03 11.18
N SER A 24 7.69 -16.37 10.82
CA SER A 24 8.12 -15.14 11.49
C SER A 24 7.15 -14.01 11.14
N LEU A 25 6.28 -13.67 12.08
CA LEU A 25 5.40 -12.49 11.98
C LEU A 25 6.20 -11.18 11.80
N ALA A 26 7.51 -11.17 12.07
CA ALA A 26 8.39 -10.01 11.90
C ALA A 26 8.64 -9.62 10.43
N ASN A 27 8.33 -10.48 9.45
CA ASN A 27 8.72 -10.25 8.05
C ASN A 27 7.99 -9.08 7.38
N GLY A 28 6.75 -8.75 7.79
CA GLY A 28 5.97 -7.65 7.21
C GLY A 28 6.62 -6.27 7.35
N LEU A 29 7.05 -5.92 8.57
CA LEU A 29 7.67 -4.62 8.83
C LEU A 29 9.04 -4.49 8.15
N GLU A 30 9.81 -5.56 8.12
CA GLU A 30 11.09 -5.62 7.41
C GLU A 30 10.89 -5.44 5.90
N ALA A 31 9.91 -6.14 5.31
CA ALA A 31 9.56 -5.97 3.90
C ALA A 31 9.14 -4.52 3.59
N LEU A 32 8.35 -3.89 4.47
CA LEU A 32 7.93 -2.49 4.31
C LEU A 32 9.14 -1.55 4.38
N GLU A 33 10.01 -1.74 5.36
CA GLU A 33 11.22 -0.95 5.51
C GLU A 33 12.14 -1.12 4.29
N GLN A 34 12.29 -2.33 3.78
CA GLN A 34 13.04 -2.61 2.55
C GLN A 34 12.43 -1.87 1.36
N PHE A 35 11.11 -1.97 1.15
CA PHE A 35 10.42 -1.24 0.07
C PHE A 35 10.61 0.27 0.19
N LEU A 36 10.47 0.83 1.40
CA LEU A 36 10.70 2.25 1.65
C LEU A 36 12.16 2.66 1.37
N LYS A 37 13.13 1.79 1.68
CA LYS A 37 14.56 2.08 1.47
C LYS A 37 15.02 1.90 0.02
N THR A 38 14.49 0.94 -0.73
CA THR A 38 15.01 0.58 -2.07
C THR A 38 14.22 1.20 -3.22
N SER A 39 12.93 1.47 -3.04
CA SER A 39 12.08 2.00 -4.10
C SER A 39 12.08 3.53 -4.11
N ARG A 40 12.94 4.13 -4.95
CA ARG A 40 13.00 5.60 -5.15
C ARG A 40 11.99 6.06 -6.18
N SER A 41 11.71 5.24 -7.17
CA SER A 41 10.62 5.41 -8.11
C SER A 41 9.93 4.08 -8.37
N GLY A 42 8.71 4.15 -8.88
CA GLY A 42 8.00 2.94 -9.30
C GLY A 42 6.88 3.26 -10.28
N ARG A 43 6.53 2.25 -11.08
CA ARG A 43 5.35 2.25 -11.94
C ARG A 43 4.61 0.94 -11.80
N ALA A 44 3.29 0.97 -11.83
CA ALA A 44 2.45 -0.21 -11.84
C ALA A 44 1.12 0.08 -12.54
N GLU A 45 0.46 -0.95 -13.02
CA GLU A 45 -0.98 -0.90 -13.29
C GLU A 45 -1.71 -1.15 -11.97
N PHE A 46 -2.91 -0.58 -11.82
CA PHE A 46 -3.74 -0.82 -10.64
C PHE A 46 -5.19 -1.14 -11.00
N THR A 47 -5.81 -1.96 -10.16
CA THR A 47 -7.26 -2.08 -10.03
C THR A 47 -7.66 -1.59 -8.65
N GLN A 48 -8.58 -0.63 -8.59
CA GLN A 48 -9.13 -0.10 -7.37
C GLN A 48 -10.58 -0.54 -7.20
N VAL A 49 -10.93 -1.06 -6.03
CA VAL A 49 -12.32 -1.31 -5.63
C VAL A 49 -12.65 -0.45 -4.42
N VAL A 50 -13.57 0.49 -4.60
CA VAL A 50 -14.08 1.35 -3.53
C VAL A 50 -15.45 0.85 -3.11
N THR A 51 -15.57 0.40 -1.87
CA THR A 51 -16.81 -0.08 -1.27
C THR A 51 -17.31 0.92 -0.25
N THR A 52 -18.49 1.48 -0.51
CA THR A 52 -19.22 2.31 0.45
C THR A 52 -20.12 1.40 1.29
N PRO A 53 -20.09 1.52 2.63
CA PRO A 53 -20.91 0.69 3.50
C PRO A 53 -22.40 0.90 3.22
N GLY A 54 -23.17 -0.17 3.36
CA GLY A 54 -24.63 -0.10 3.27
C GLY A 54 -25.23 0.70 4.43
N LYS A 55 -26.47 1.16 4.24
CA LYS A 55 -27.32 1.71 5.31
C LYS A 55 -28.47 0.74 5.56
N ALA A 56 -29.27 0.94 6.61
CA ALA A 56 -30.35 0.02 7.02
C ALA A 56 -31.21 -0.51 5.85
N ASP A 57 -31.50 0.35 4.86
CA ASP A 57 -32.33 0.01 3.69
C ASP A 57 -31.57 -0.04 2.36
N GLN A 58 -30.22 0.01 2.37
CA GLN A 58 -29.42 0.02 1.15
C GLN A 58 -28.20 -0.90 1.27
N PRO A 59 -28.02 -1.86 0.35
CA PRO A 59 -26.84 -2.72 0.36
C PRO A 59 -25.56 -1.91 0.11
N ALA A 60 -24.43 -2.45 0.55
CA ALA A 60 -23.13 -1.86 0.23
C ALA A 60 -22.95 -1.73 -1.29
N ARG A 61 -22.31 -0.65 -1.73
CA ARG A 61 -22.05 -0.39 -3.15
C ARG A 61 -20.56 -0.37 -3.40
N SER A 62 -20.14 -1.06 -4.45
CA SER A 62 -18.75 -1.07 -4.88
C SER A 62 -18.60 -0.44 -6.26
N LYS A 63 -17.54 0.33 -6.43
CA LYS A 63 -17.09 0.87 -7.72
C LYS A 63 -15.69 0.35 -8.00
N THR A 64 -15.50 -0.19 -9.19
CA THR A 64 -14.22 -0.69 -9.66
C THR A 64 -13.65 0.28 -10.67
N SER A 65 -12.37 0.64 -10.52
CA SER A 65 -11.65 1.49 -11.46
C SER A 65 -10.30 0.87 -11.79
N THR A 66 -9.76 1.15 -12.97
CA THR A 66 -8.44 0.67 -13.39
C THR A 66 -7.62 1.81 -13.96
N GLY A 67 -6.31 1.71 -13.87
CA GLY A 67 -5.41 2.73 -14.39
C GLY A 67 -3.94 2.41 -14.14
N SER A 68 -3.10 3.42 -14.35
CA SER A 68 -1.68 3.35 -14.07
C SER A 68 -1.29 4.26 -12.90
N PHE A 69 -0.38 3.78 -12.07
CA PHE A 69 0.23 4.51 -10.97
C PHE A 69 1.72 4.65 -11.21
N ALA A 70 2.25 5.85 -11.03
CA ALA A 70 3.68 6.10 -11.03
C ALA A 70 4.06 7.03 -9.89
N PHE A 71 5.28 6.89 -9.39
CA PHE A 71 5.83 7.82 -8.41
C PHE A 71 7.34 7.97 -8.54
N VAL A 72 7.83 9.13 -8.11
CA VAL A 72 9.23 9.44 -7.87
C VAL A 72 9.31 10.14 -6.51
N ARG A 73 10.13 9.61 -5.62
CA ARG A 73 10.32 10.21 -4.31
C ARG A 73 11.32 11.37 -4.39
N PRO A 74 11.11 12.44 -3.59
CA PRO A 74 9.97 12.65 -2.70
C PRO A 74 8.75 13.29 -3.40
N GLN A 75 7.55 12.87 -2.99
CA GLN A 75 6.26 13.53 -3.19
C GLN A 75 5.80 13.75 -4.65
N LEU A 76 6.42 13.13 -5.65
CA LEU A 76 5.91 13.14 -7.02
C LEU A 76 5.15 11.85 -7.25
N PHE A 77 3.89 11.98 -7.65
CA PHE A 77 3.10 10.81 -8.02
C PHE A 77 2.03 11.15 -9.03
N ARG A 78 1.56 10.12 -9.72
CA ARG A 78 0.55 10.23 -10.75
C ARG A 78 -0.34 9.00 -10.74
N PHE A 79 -1.65 9.23 -10.68
CA PHE A 79 -2.67 8.23 -11.00
C PHE A 79 -3.36 8.64 -12.27
N ASP A 80 -3.33 7.78 -13.28
CA ASP A 80 -4.12 7.92 -14.50
C ASP A 80 -5.20 6.85 -14.50
N TYR A 81 -6.41 7.23 -14.09
CA TYR A 81 -7.59 6.39 -14.21
C TYR A 81 -8.00 6.30 -15.68
N GLN A 82 -8.27 5.08 -16.13
CA GLN A 82 -8.62 4.76 -17.51
C GLN A 82 -10.07 4.25 -17.63
N LYS A 83 -10.56 3.54 -16.61
CA LYS A 83 -11.92 2.99 -16.59
C LYS A 83 -12.53 3.09 -15.19
N PRO A 84 -13.86 3.22 -15.07
CA PRO A 84 -14.81 3.46 -16.16
C PRO A 84 -14.77 4.91 -16.68
N TYR A 85 -14.24 5.84 -15.89
CA TYR A 85 -14.09 7.25 -16.23
C TYR A 85 -12.62 7.62 -16.24
N VAL A 86 -12.22 8.50 -17.15
CA VAL A 86 -10.85 8.97 -17.24
C VAL A 86 -10.65 10.06 -16.21
N GLN A 87 -9.58 9.96 -15.42
CA GLN A 87 -9.21 11.00 -14.47
C GLN A 87 -7.71 10.99 -14.25
N HIS A 88 -7.11 12.16 -14.15
CA HIS A 88 -5.69 12.31 -13.86
C HIS A 88 -5.52 12.99 -12.51
N ILE A 89 -4.81 12.32 -11.59
CA ILE A 89 -4.39 12.91 -10.32
C ILE A 89 -2.88 13.02 -10.37
N VAL A 90 -2.35 14.24 -10.38
CA VAL A 90 -0.92 14.51 -10.52
C VAL A 90 -0.43 15.37 -9.36
N ALA A 91 0.52 14.84 -8.60
CA ALA A 91 1.29 15.56 -7.59
C ALA A 91 2.64 15.94 -8.19
N ASP A 92 2.84 17.23 -8.46
CA ASP A 92 4.05 17.76 -9.10
C ASP A 92 5.13 18.25 -8.11
N GLY A 93 4.87 18.07 -6.81
CA GLY A 93 5.73 18.51 -5.70
C GLY A 93 5.29 19.85 -5.08
N GLN A 94 4.38 20.59 -5.72
CA GLN A 94 3.86 21.86 -5.24
C GLN A 94 2.33 21.89 -5.25
N THR A 95 1.72 21.37 -6.32
CA THR A 95 0.30 21.38 -6.58
C THR A 95 -0.19 19.95 -6.81
N LEU A 96 -1.31 19.62 -6.15
CA LEU A 96 -2.10 18.45 -6.51
C LEU A 96 -3.13 18.88 -7.56
N TRP A 97 -2.96 18.36 -8.77
CA TRP A 97 -3.86 18.55 -9.89
C TRP A 97 -4.81 17.37 -9.98
N LEU A 98 -6.11 17.65 -10.05
CA LEU A 98 -7.14 16.68 -10.37
C LEU A 98 -7.79 17.13 -11.68
N TYR A 99 -7.60 16.37 -12.74
CA TYR A 99 -8.17 16.66 -14.05
C TYR A 99 -9.19 15.59 -14.42
N ASP A 100 -10.41 16.03 -14.68
CA ASP A 100 -11.48 15.23 -15.25
C ASP A 100 -11.71 15.70 -16.70
N PRO A 101 -11.29 14.91 -17.71
CA PRO A 101 -11.48 15.24 -19.11
C PRO A 101 -12.95 15.29 -19.54
N ASP A 102 -13.79 14.44 -18.96
CA ASP A 102 -15.21 14.34 -19.34
C ASP A 102 -15.97 15.59 -18.90
N LEU A 103 -15.57 16.17 -17.76
CA LEU A 103 -16.10 17.45 -17.26
C LEU A 103 -15.36 18.67 -17.79
N ALA A 104 -14.27 18.47 -18.56
CA ALA A 104 -13.35 19.55 -18.97
C ALA A 104 -12.97 20.47 -17.80
N GLN A 105 -12.65 19.88 -16.65
CA GLN A 105 -12.41 20.59 -15.39
C GLN A 105 -11.10 20.16 -14.73
N VAL A 106 -10.29 21.15 -14.33
CA VAL A 106 -9.09 20.97 -13.52
C VAL A 106 -9.31 21.59 -12.15
N THR A 107 -9.03 20.84 -11.10
CA THR A 107 -8.92 21.34 -9.73
C THR A 107 -7.44 21.38 -9.34
N ALA A 108 -6.99 22.52 -8.81
CA ALA A 108 -5.60 22.73 -8.39
C ALA A 108 -5.58 23.11 -6.90
N ARG A 109 -4.89 22.31 -6.08
CA ARG A 109 -4.77 22.54 -4.63
C ARG A 109 -3.31 22.53 -4.19
N PRO A 110 -2.92 23.34 -3.19
CA PRO A 110 -1.59 23.22 -2.58
C PRO A 110 -1.36 21.79 -2.12
N GLN A 111 -0.32 21.14 -2.64
CA GLN A 111 -0.08 19.71 -2.44
C GLN A 111 0.08 19.38 -0.95
N ALA A 112 0.87 20.17 -0.22
CA ALA A 112 1.09 19.97 1.20
C ALA A 112 -0.21 19.93 2.02
N GLN A 113 -1.23 20.71 1.63
CA GLN A 113 -2.53 20.75 2.29
C GLN A 113 -3.43 19.59 1.83
N ALA A 114 -3.42 19.29 0.53
CA ALA A 114 -4.28 18.26 -0.04
C ALA A 114 -3.84 16.82 0.32
N LEU A 115 -2.55 16.62 0.57
CA LEU A 115 -1.99 15.30 0.82
C LEU A 115 -2.04 14.83 2.27
N GLY A 116 -2.41 15.70 3.23
CA GLY A 116 -2.18 15.55 4.67
C GLY A 116 -2.67 14.26 5.35
N SER A 117 -3.39 13.38 4.66
CA SER A 117 -3.71 12.02 5.14
C SER A 117 -3.92 11.00 4.02
N THR A 118 -3.38 11.21 2.81
CA THR A 118 -3.60 10.26 1.71
C THR A 118 -2.57 9.12 1.72
N PRO A 119 -2.98 7.86 1.49
CA PRO A 119 -2.05 6.73 1.40
C PRO A 119 -1.00 6.90 0.29
N ALA A 120 -1.34 7.59 -0.81
CA ALA A 120 -0.40 7.89 -1.88
C ALA A 120 0.71 8.85 -1.43
N ALA A 121 0.38 9.91 -0.69
CA ALA A 121 1.38 10.81 -0.12
C ALA A 121 2.32 10.07 0.83
N TRP A 122 1.76 9.20 1.66
CA TRP A 122 2.51 8.37 2.60
C TRP A 122 3.54 7.50 1.88
N LEU A 123 3.13 6.74 0.85
CA LEU A 123 4.02 5.88 0.05
C LEU A 123 5.09 6.64 -0.76
N THR A 124 4.84 7.91 -1.05
CA THR A 124 5.71 8.71 -1.95
C THR A 124 6.48 9.79 -1.21
N SER A 125 6.25 9.97 0.09
CA SER A 125 6.94 10.94 0.95
C SER A 125 8.47 10.79 0.96
N GLY A 126 8.97 9.56 0.76
CA GLY A 126 10.39 9.24 0.94
C GLY A 126 10.84 9.22 2.40
N GLN A 127 9.89 9.33 3.33
CA GLN A 127 10.16 9.10 4.75
C GLN A 127 10.43 7.63 5.02
N ASP A 128 11.28 7.38 6.02
CA ASP A 128 11.47 6.05 6.56
C ASP A 128 10.32 5.68 7.51
N LEU A 129 10.31 4.42 7.92
CA LEU A 129 9.29 3.92 8.83
C LEU A 129 9.30 4.67 10.18
N SER A 130 10.46 5.14 10.64
CA SER A 130 10.61 5.83 11.93
C SER A 130 9.93 7.20 11.95
N ALA A 131 10.10 8.01 10.89
CA ALA A 131 9.41 9.28 10.78
C ALA A 131 7.88 9.10 10.70
N MET A 132 7.43 8.05 10.00
CA MET A 132 6.00 7.74 9.85
C MET A 132 5.35 7.27 11.15
N GLN A 133 6.13 6.71 12.09
CA GLN A 133 5.63 6.31 13.40
C GLN A 133 5.14 7.50 14.24
N LYS A 134 5.42 8.74 13.85
CA LYS A 134 4.83 9.92 14.51
C LYS A 134 3.30 9.93 14.39
N ASP A 135 2.79 9.62 13.21
CA ASP A 135 1.37 9.76 12.87
C ASP A 135 0.63 8.41 12.80
N PHE A 136 1.38 7.31 12.63
CA PHE A 136 0.83 5.97 12.51
C PHE A 136 1.43 4.99 13.53
N GLN A 137 0.64 4.02 13.95
CA GLN A 137 1.13 2.81 14.61
C GLN A 137 1.19 1.68 13.59
N PHE A 138 2.36 1.07 13.43
CA PHE A 138 2.57 -0.05 12.52
C PHE A 138 2.55 -1.37 13.27
N GLN A 139 1.87 -2.35 12.69
CA GLN A 139 1.78 -3.71 13.22
C GLN A 139 1.99 -4.69 12.08
N ALA A 140 2.91 -5.63 12.24
CA ALA A 140 3.00 -6.74 11.31
C ALA A 140 1.73 -7.61 11.41
N GLN A 141 1.33 -8.20 10.30
CA GLN A 141 0.16 -9.07 10.21
C GLN A 141 0.57 -10.42 9.63
N PRO A 142 -0.20 -11.50 9.88
CA PRO A 142 0.08 -12.80 9.27
C PRO A 142 0.18 -12.72 7.76
N GLU A 143 1.10 -13.50 7.19
CA GLU A 143 1.18 -13.68 5.75
C GLU A 143 -0.13 -14.25 5.22
N ALA A 144 -0.62 -13.68 4.12
CA ALA A 144 -1.83 -14.15 3.47
C ALA A 144 -1.71 -13.90 1.97
N GLN A 145 -2.15 -14.89 1.18
CA GLN A 145 -2.16 -14.80 -0.29
C GLN A 145 -0.75 -14.57 -0.90
N GLY A 146 0.30 -15.07 -0.23
CA GLY A 146 1.69 -14.90 -0.62
C GLY A 146 2.20 -13.46 -0.43
N LEU A 147 1.55 -12.66 0.41
CA LEU A 147 1.92 -11.29 0.71
C LEU A 147 2.28 -11.13 2.18
N GLN A 148 3.38 -10.41 2.41
CA GLN A 148 3.75 -9.89 3.72
C GLN A 148 2.89 -8.67 4.03
N TRP A 149 2.19 -8.69 5.17
CA TRP A 149 1.21 -7.67 5.51
C TRP A 149 1.68 -6.79 6.66
N VAL A 150 1.45 -5.49 6.51
CA VAL A 150 1.58 -4.50 7.59
C VAL A 150 0.27 -3.74 7.73
N LEU A 151 -0.20 -3.55 8.95
CA LEU A 151 -1.29 -2.65 9.28
C LEU A 151 -0.71 -1.33 9.83
N ALA A 152 -1.07 -0.21 9.21
CA ALA A 152 -0.81 1.13 9.70
C ALA A 152 -2.13 1.72 10.23
N LEU A 153 -2.18 2.02 11.53
CA LEU A 153 -3.32 2.65 12.19
C LEU A 153 -3.01 4.13 12.43
N ALA A 154 -3.90 5.02 11.99
CA ALA A 154 -3.74 6.45 12.28
C ALA A 154 -3.85 6.69 13.79
N LYS A 155 -2.95 7.51 14.34
CA LYS A 155 -2.97 7.88 15.77
C LYS A 155 -3.98 8.98 16.08
N ALA A 156 -4.22 9.88 15.12
CA ALA A 156 -5.24 10.92 15.25
C ALA A 156 -6.64 10.33 15.09
N ARG A 157 -7.53 10.60 16.05
CA ARG A 157 -8.89 10.03 16.09
C ARG A 157 -9.83 10.60 15.03
N ASP A 158 -9.59 11.84 14.64
CA ASP A 158 -10.31 12.61 13.63
C ASP A 158 -9.66 12.54 12.24
N ALA A 159 -8.68 11.64 12.05
CA ALA A 159 -8.03 11.45 10.76
C ALA A 159 -9.04 10.94 9.72
N ALA A 160 -9.07 11.60 8.56
CA ALA A 160 -9.87 11.16 7.41
C ALA A 160 -9.53 9.72 6.99
N LEU A 161 -8.25 9.35 7.16
CA LEU A 161 -7.74 7.99 7.02
C LEU A 161 -7.68 7.31 8.38
N GLN A 162 -8.34 6.17 8.54
CA GLN A 162 -8.33 5.41 9.81
C GLN A 162 -7.24 4.34 9.80
N SER A 163 -7.14 3.58 8.70
CA SER A 163 -6.12 2.53 8.58
C SER A 163 -5.72 2.24 7.14
N VAL A 164 -4.52 1.70 6.98
CA VAL A 164 -4.02 1.15 5.72
C VAL A 164 -3.39 -0.20 6.00
N ARG A 165 -3.84 -1.24 5.31
CA ARG A 165 -3.13 -2.51 5.22
C ARG A 165 -2.29 -2.50 3.95
N ILE A 166 -1.02 -2.85 4.08
CA ILE A 166 -0.03 -2.82 3.02
C ILE A 166 0.41 -4.24 2.75
N GLY A 167 0.10 -4.73 1.55
CA GLY A 167 0.52 -6.04 1.07
C GLY A 167 1.76 -5.89 0.22
N LEU A 168 2.84 -6.54 0.64
CA LEU A 168 4.14 -6.52 0.00
C LEU A 168 4.49 -7.91 -0.51
N ARG A 169 5.13 -7.97 -1.67
CA ARG A 169 5.55 -9.23 -2.29
C ARG A 169 7.07 -9.25 -2.42
N HIS A 170 7.70 -10.37 -2.09
CA HIS A 170 9.09 -10.61 -2.44
C HIS A 170 9.16 -11.07 -3.89
N GLU A 171 9.93 -10.35 -4.69
CA GLU A 171 10.29 -10.72 -6.04
C GLU A 171 11.81 -10.84 -6.17
N THR A 172 12.28 -11.37 -7.30
CA THR A 172 13.71 -11.57 -7.57
C THR A 172 14.52 -10.28 -7.51
N GLN A 173 13.90 -9.15 -7.83
CA GLN A 173 14.54 -7.82 -7.84
C GLN A 173 14.37 -7.06 -6.50
N GLY A 174 13.68 -7.64 -5.51
CA GLY A 174 13.45 -7.02 -4.20
C GLY A 174 11.99 -7.08 -3.77
N VAL A 175 11.63 -6.23 -2.81
CA VAL A 175 10.25 -6.15 -2.30
C VAL A 175 9.47 -5.11 -3.10
N VAL A 176 8.27 -5.49 -3.55
CA VAL A 176 7.36 -4.63 -4.31
C VAL A 176 6.03 -4.44 -3.58
N LEU A 177 5.37 -3.30 -3.83
CA LEU A 177 4.03 -3.03 -3.34
C LEU A 177 3.01 -3.80 -4.20
N ALA A 178 2.20 -4.63 -3.56
CA ALA A 178 1.18 -5.43 -4.24
C ALA A 178 -0.24 -4.95 -3.93
N VAL A 179 -0.54 -4.53 -2.69
CA VAL A 179 -1.89 -4.12 -2.31
C VAL A 179 -1.85 -2.98 -1.29
N LEU A 180 -2.78 -2.04 -1.42
CA LEU A 180 -3.20 -1.14 -0.36
C LEU A 180 -4.67 -1.36 -0.07
N ASP A 181 -5.00 -1.63 1.18
CA ASP A 181 -6.37 -1.80 1.64
C ASP A 181 -6.65 -0.74 2.71
N ILE A 182 -7.38 0.29 2.28
CA ILE A 182 -7.53 1.57 2.96
C ILE A 182 -8.92 1.63 3.57
N SER A 183 -9.01 2.04 4.83
CA SER A 183 -10.27 2.36 5.50
C SER A 183 -10.29 3.82 5.93
N ASP A 184 -11.35 4.53 5.56
CA ASP A 184 -11.56 5.93 5.92
C ASP A 184 -12.48 6.09 7.16
N ALA A 185 -12.61 7.33 7.64
CA ALA A 185 -13.44 7.66 8.81
C ALA A 185 -14.95 7.47 8.58
N PHE A 186 -15.39 7.38 7.32
CA PHE A 186 -16.80 7.18 6.97
C PHE A 186 -17.14 5.70 6.75
N GLY A 187 -16.19 4.79 7.00
CA GLY A 187 -16.34 3.35 6.80
C GLY A 187 -16.22 2.92 5.34
N GLN A 188 -15.82 3.82 4.43
CA GLN A 188 -15.49 3.45 3.06
C GLN A 188 -14.19 2.65 3.06
N ARG A 189 -14.20 1.56 2.29
CA ARG A 189 -13.02 0.73 2.08
C ARG A 189 -12.56 0.84 0.63
N SER A 190 -11.29 1.20 0.43
CA SER A 190 -10.67 1.28 -0.89
C SER A 190 -9.52 0.30 -0.98
N VAL A 191 -9.64 -0.71 -1.85
CA VAL A 191 -8.58 -1.68 -2.12
C VAL A 191 -7.94 -1.37 -3.46
N LEU A 192 -6.66 -0.98 -3.48
CA LEU A 192 -5.84 -0.82 -4.67
C LEU A 192 -4.92 -2.03 -4.79
N SER A 193 -5.12 -2.84 -5.82
CA SER A 193 -4.25 -3.95 -6.19
C SER A 193 -3.33 -3.51 -7.32
N PHE A 194 -2.03 -3.65 -7.13
CA PHE A 194 -1.00 -3.30 -8.09
C PHE A 194 -0.50 -4.53 -8.83
N GLU A 195 -0.36 -4.39 -10.14
CA GLU A 195 0.17 -5.41 -11.03
C GLU A 195 1.31 -4.84 -11.87
N ARG A 196 2.20 -5.72 -12.35
CA ARG A 196 3.34 -5.35 -13.18
C ARG A 196 4.17 -4.22 -12.56
N PHE A 197 4.44 -4.35 -11.26
CA PHE A 197 5.19 -3.34 -10.53
C PHE A 197 6.64 -3.34 -11.00
N GLU A 198 7.08 -2.20 -11.51
CA GLU A 198 8.46 -1.93 -11.88
C GLU A 198 9.07 -1.01 -10.83
N ALA A 199 10.03 -1.54 -10.05
CA ALA A 199 10.80 -0.73 -9.11
C ALA A 199 11.96 -0.04 -9.84
N ASN A 200 12.13 1.26 -9.59
CA ASN A 200 13.19 2.09 -10.17
C ASN A 200 13.34 1.99 -11.70
N PRO A 201 12.25 2.09 -12.49
CA PRO A 201 12.33 1.91 -13.95
C PRO A 201 13.21 2.99 -14.60
N PRO A 202 14.08 2.62 -15.56
CA PRO A 202 14.96 3.57 -16.23
C PRO A 202 14.14 4.60 -17.01
N GLY A 203 14.52 5.88 -16.89
CA GLY A 203 13.84 6.98 -17.58
C GLY A 203 12.57 7.51 -16.89
N LEU A 204 12.14 6.92 -15.76
CA LEU A 204 11.10 7.51 -14.92
C LEU A 204 11.68 8.65 -14.08
N GLY A 205 11.46 9.88 -14.52
CA GLY A 205 11.95 11.09 -13.87
C GLY A 205 10.87 12.14 -13.63
N ALA A 206 11.22 13.20 -12.89
CA ALA A 206 10.30 14.26 -12.44
C ALA A 206 9.51 14.92 -13.59
N GLY A 207 10.05 14.94 -14.81
CA GLY A 207 9.36 15.51 -15.99
C GLY A 207 8.00 14.87 -16.30
N GLN A 208 7.79 13.61 -15.93
CA GLN A 208 6.52 12.90 -16.16
C GLN A 208 5.39 13.32 -15.21
N PHE A 209 5.74 14.03 -14.13
CA PHE A 209 4.82 14.51 -13.09
C PHE A 209 4.47 15.98 -13.27
N LYS A 210 4.97 16.65 -14.32
CA LYS A 210 4.54 18.00 -14.67
C LYS A 210 3.17 17.93 -15.33
N PHE A 211 2.21 18.65 -14.76
CA PHE A 211 0.89 18.79 -15.35
C PHE A 211 0.74 20.17 -15.99
N VAL A 212 0.30 20.20 -17.25
CA VAL A 212 -0.07 21.42 -17.95
C VAL A 212 -1.57 21.31 -18.27
N PRO A 213 -2.42 22.15 -17.66
CA PRO A 213 -3.85 22.15 -17.96
C PRO A 213 -4.10 22.31 -19.47
N PRO A 214 -4.96 21.48 -20.08
CA PRO A 214 -5.31 21.64 -21.48
C PRO A 214 -5.93 23.02 -21.75
N LYS A 215 -5.75 23.53 -22.97
CA LYS A 215 -6.34 24.81 -23.37
C LYS A 215 -7.87 24.73 -23.30
N GLY A 216 -8.49 25.76 -22.73
CA GLY A 216 -9.96 25.89 -22.67
C GLY A 216 -10.63 25.11 -21.53
N VAL A 217 -9.86 24.46 -20.67
CA VAL A 217 -10.36 23.77 -19.46
C VAL A 217 -10.45 24.75 -18.29
N ASP A 218 -11.55 24.70 -17.55
CA ASP A 218 -11.73 25.54 -16.35
C ASP A 218 -10.78 25.08 -15.23
N ILE A 219 -10.19 26.02 -14.50
CA ILE A 219 -9.26 25.76 -13.41
C ILE A 219 -9.84 26.29 -12.11
N VAL A 220 -10.33 25.37 -11.29
CA VAL A 220 -10.86 25.66 -9.96
C VAL A 220 -9.74 25.61 -8.92
N ARG A 221 -9.63 26.67 -8.11
CA ARG A 221 -8.71 26.76 -6.96
C ARG A 221 -9.53 26.99 -5.69
N PRO A 222 -9.93 25.92 -4.98
CA PRO A 222 -10.70 26.01 -3.74
C PRO A 222 -9.85 26.41 -2.54
#